data_AF-A0A3D1G4U6-F1
#
_entry.id   AF-A0A3D1G4U6-F1
#
_cell.length_a   1.000
_cell.length_b   1.000
_cell.length_c   1.000
_cell.angle_alpha   90.00
_cell.angle_beta   90.00
_cell.angle_gamma   90.00
#
_symmetry.space_group_name_H-M   'P 1'
#
loop_
_entity.id
_entity.type
_entity.pdbx_description
1 polymer ?
#
loop_
_entity_poly.entity_id
_entity_poly.type
_entity_poly.pdbx_seq_one_letter_code
_entity_poly.pdbx_strand_id
1 'polypeptide(L)'
;PPDPGIPMRTGGFGGVDGLAEYLKSHAIDVLVDATHPYASRMSANAVEACNRTGIRRLTLWRPAWQASGSDDWREFPDWPTLIDALPDGARVFLAAGQDGMIAFSAPEKSSAPEKAGSRRI
;
A
#
# COMPACT_ATOMS: atom_id res chain seq x y z
N PRO A 1 14.42 -3.74 -16.15
CA PRO A 1 13.27 -3.83 -17.10
C PRO A 1 13.72 -3.28 -18.45
N PRO A 2 13.17 -3.77 -19.59
CA PRO A 2 13.47 -3.20 -20.90
C PRO A 2 13.06 -1.72 -20.95
N ASP A 3 13.80 -0.92 -21.71
CA ASP A 3 13.49 0.49 -21.97
C ASP A 3 12.16 0.58 -22.74
N PRO A 4 11.14 1.27 -22.20
CA PRO A 4 9.86 1.38 -22.88
C PRO A 4 9.88 2.28 -24.12
N GLY A 5 11.01 2.94 -24.45
CA GLY A 5 11.15 3.76 -25.65
C GLY A 5 10.33 5.05 -25.61
N ILE A 6 9.93 5.48 -24.41
CA ILE A 6 9.19 6.70 -24.13
C ILE A 6 9.92 7.52 -23.07
N PRO A 7 9.79 8.86 -23.05
CA PRO A 7 10.36 9.68 -21.99
C PRO A 7 9.90 9.20 -20.61
N MET A 8 10.85 8.93 -19.73
CA MET A 8 10.60 8.51 -18.36
C MET A 8 11.12 9.54 -17.37
N ARG A 9 10.37 9.69 -16.27
CA ARG A 9 10.80 10.49 -15.12
C ARG A 9 10.73 9.62 -13.86
N THR A 10 11.76 9.68 -13.03
CA THR A 10 11.82 8.97 -11.74
C THR A 10 11.95 9.97 -10.59
N GLY A 11 11.27 9.70 -9.47
CA GLY A 11 11.24 10.54 -8.28
C GLY A 11 9.88 11.22 -8.06
N GLY A 12 9.69 11.84 -6.89
CA GLY A 12 8.44 12.56 -6.57
C GLY A 12 8.33 13.91 -7.30
N PHE A 13 7.12 14.46 -7.39
CA PHE A 13 6.86 15.76 -8.01
C PHE A 13 6.99 16.95 -7.05
N GLY A 14 7.16 16.73 -5.74
CA GLY A 14 7.10 17.81 -4.75
C GLY A 14 5.67 18.14 -4.29
N GLY A 15 4.80 17.13 -4.23
CA GLY A 15 3.39 17.30 -3.83
C GLY A 15 2.51 17.80 -4.96
N VAL A 16 1.38 18.42 -4.60
CA VAL A 16 0.39 18.96 -5.54
C VAL A 16 0.99 20.06 -6.41
N ASP A 17 1.69 21.02 -5.80
CA ASP A 17 2.18 22.21 -6.50
C ASP A 17 3.20 21.86 -7.57
N GLY A 18 4.19 21.04 -7.21
CA GLY A 18 5.18 20.61 -8.19
C GLY A 18 4.63 19.66 -9.25
N LEU A 19 3.56 18.89 -8.97
CA LEU A 19 2.86 18.15 -10.01
C LEU A 19 2.11 19.10 -10.97
N ALA A 20 1.41 20.10 -10.44
CA ALA A 20 0.70 21.09 -11.25
C ALA A 20 1.65 21.90 -12.15
N GLU A 21 2.81 22.30 -11.62
CA GLU A 21 3.87 22.97 -12.38
C GLU A 21 4.45 22.05 -13.46
N TYR A 22 4.72 20.79 -13.14
CA TYR A 22 5.19 19.80 -14.11
C TYR A 22 4.20 19.64 -15.27
N LEU A 23 2.92 19.47 -14.96
CA LEU A 23 1.87 19.33 -15.96
C LEU A 23 1.80 20.53 -16.92
N LYS A 24 1.89 21.76 -16.40
CA LYS A 24 1.86 22.99 -17.20
C LYS A 24 3.13 23.19 -18.03
N SER A 25 4.29 23.06 -17.40
CA SER A 25 5.60 23.27 -18.04
C SER A 25 5.88 22.29 -19.19
N HIS A 26 5.31 21.09 -19.11
CA HIS A 26 5.46 20.05 -20.14
C HIS A 26 4.29 20.02 -21.12
N ALA A 27 3.37 20.99 -21.06
CA ALA A 27 2.19 21.07 -21.92
C ALA A 27 1.38 19.75 -21.98
N ILE A 28 1.16 19.13 -20.82
CA ILE A 28 0.42 17.87 -20.73
C ILE A 28 -1.08 18.16 -20.85
N ASP A 29 -1.75 17.58 -21.85
CA ASP A 29 -3.20 17.77 -22.07
C ASP A 29 -4.08 16.84 -21.22
N VAL A 30 -3.57 15.64 -20.90
CA VAL A 30 -4.30 14.59 -20.18
C VAL A 30 -3.36 13.85 -19.24
N LEU A 31 -3.80 13.68 -17.99
CA LEU A 31 -3.14 12.83 -17.00
C LEU A 31 -3.88 11.49 -16.88
N VAL A 32 -3.17 10.38 -17.13
CA VAL A 32 -3.67 9.03 -16.82
C VAL A 32 -3.06 8.57 -15.50
N ASP A 33 -3.90 8.49 -14.47
CA ASP A 33 -3.54 7.96 -13.17
C ASP A 33 -3.68 6.43 -13.16
N ALA A 34 -2.55 5.76 -13.30
CA ALA A 34 -2.39 4.30 -13.22
C ALA A 34 -1.59 3.91 -11.96
N THR A 35 -1.70 4.67 -10.88
CA THR A 35 -1.02 4.37 -9.62
C THR A 35 -1.62 3.14 -8.93
N HIS A 36 -0.83 2.48 -8.07
CA HIS A 36 -1.32 1.35 -7.29
C HIS A 36 -2.46 1.79 -6.36
N PRO A 37 -3.50 0.97 -6.08
CA PRO A 37 -4.59 1.34 -5.17
C PRO A 37 -4.13 1.82 -3.77
N TYR A 38 -3.02 1.29 -3.27
CA TYR A 38 -2.41 1.73 -1.99
C TYR A 38 -1.64 3.06 -2.09
N ALA A 39 -1.42 3.62 -3.28
CA ALA A 39 -0.74 4.90 -3.48
C ALA A 39 -1.71 6.10 -3.34
N SER A 40 -2.64 6.03 -2.37
CA SER A 40 -3.74 6.98 -2.18
C SER A 40 -3.30 8.45 -2.15
N ARG A 41 -2.15 8.74 -1.52
CA ARG A 41 -1.57 10.09 -1.49
C ARG A 41 -1.21 10.62 -2.88
N MET A 42 -0.64 9.79 -3.76
CA MET A 42 -0.28 10.23 -5.11
C MET A 42 -1.53 10.46 -5.96
N SER A 43 -2.53 9.57 -5.85
CA SER A 43 -3.81 9.74 -6.54
C SER A 43 -4.54 11.02 -6.07
N ALA A 44 -4.54 11.31 -4.76
CA ALA A 44 -5.10 12.55 -4.22
C ALA A 44 -4.36 13.79 -4.75
N ASN A 45 -3.03 13.74 -4.82
CA ASN A 45 -2.24 14.82 -5.41
C ASN A 45 -2.58 15.04 -6.89
N ALA A 46 -2.77 13.95 -7.65
CA ALA A 46 -3.15 14.01 -9.06
C ALA A 46 -4.53 14.65 -9.26
N VAL A 47 -5.52 14.29 -8.43
CA VAL A 47 -6.84 14.93 -8.44
C VAL A 47 -6.72 16.45 -8.25
N GLU A 48 -6.02 16.88 -7.19
CA GLU A 48 -5.91 18.29 -6.85
C GLU A 48 -5.10 19.08 -7.89
N ALA A 49 -3.99 18.52 -8.39
CA ALA A 49 -3.19 19.17 -9.42
C ALA A 49 -3.98 19.35 -10.73
N CYS A 50 -4.76 18.35 -11.14
CA CYS A 50 -5.66 18.48 -12.30
C CYS A 50 -6.74 19.53 -12.08
N ASN A 51 -7.34 19.61 -10.87
CA ASN A 51 -8.32 20.64 -10.54
C ASN A 51 -7.72 22.06 -10.65
N ARG A 52 -6.48 22.26 -10.17
CA ARG A 52 -5.78 23.56 -10.23
C ARG A 52 -5.35 23.97 -11.64
N THR A 53 -5.07 23.00 -12.49
CA THR A 53 -4.52 23.24 -13.84
C THR A 53 -5.58 23.25 -14.93
N GLY A 54 -6.75 22.65 -14.68
CA GLY A 54 -7.78 22.41 -15.70
C GLY A 54 -7.47 21.22 -16.61
N ILE A 55 -6.40 20.46 -16.34
CA ILE A 55 -5.98 19.31 -17.16
C ILE A 55 -6.92 18.14 -16.90
N ARG A 56 -7.33 17.47 -17.98
CA ARG A 56 -8.23 16.32 -17.90
C ARG A 56 -7.52 15.14 -17.26
N ARG A 57 -8.23 14.40 -16.42
CA ARG A 57 -7.71 13.25 -15.69
C ARG A 57 -8.54 12.00 -15.97
N LEU A 58 -7.87 10.89 -16.21
CA LEU A 58 -8.46 9.55 -16.27
C LEU A 58 -7.81 8.68 -15.20
N THR A 59 -8.60 7.97 -14.41
CA THR A 59 -8.08 6.95 -13.48
C THR A 59 -8.44 5.56 -13.99
N LEU A 60 -7.45 4.69 -14.03
CA LEU A 60 -7.63 3.29 -14.33
C LEU A 60 -7.60 2.50 -13.02
N TRP A 61 -8.75 1.97 -12.61
CA TRP A 61 -8.85 1.13 -11.42
C TRP A 61 -9.35 -0.26 -11.79
N ARG A 62 -8.75 -1.29 -11.19
CA ARG A 62 -9.29 -2.64 -11.21
C ARG A 62 -10.16 -2.83 -9.98
N PRO A 63 -11.33 -3.49 -10.09
CA PRO A 63 -12.09 -3.89 -8.92
C PRO A 63 -11.24 -4.69 -7.94
N ALA A 64 -11.56 -4.59 -6.66
CA ALA A 64 -10.99 -5.49 -5.65
C ALA A 64 -11.22 -6.94 -6.05
N TRP A 65 -10.25 -7.81 -5.76
CA TRP A 65 -10.44 -9.23 -5.96
C TRP A 65 -11.57 -9.75 -5.08
N GLN A 66 -12.24 -10.78 -5.56
CA GLN A 66 -13.31 -11.46 -4.84
C GLN A 66 -12.86 -12.91 -4.61
N ALA A 67 -13.07 -13.40 -3.40
CA ALA A 67 -12.84 -14.80 -3.07
C ALA A 67 -13.73 -15.71 -3.94
N SER A 68 -13.14 -16.75 -4.51
CA SER A 68 -13.86 -17.83 -5.18
C SER A 68 -14.27 -18.92 -4.19
N GLY A 69 -15.10 -19.88 -4.62
CA GLY A 69 -15.64 -20.92 -3.73
C GLY A 69 -14.60 -21.84 -3.07
N SER A 70 -13.36 -21.86 -3.55
CA SER A 70 -12.25 -22.63 -2.97
C SER A 70 -11.31 -21.81 -2.08
N ASP A 71 -11.53 -20.49 -1.98
CA ASP A 71 -10.65 -19.59 -1.24
C ASP A 71 -11.07 -19.48 0.24
N ASP A 72 -10.10 -19.61 1.16
CA ASP A 72 -10.28 -19.35 2.61
C ASP A 72 -9.72 -17.96 2.95
N TRP A 73 -10.42 -16.91 2.50
CA TRP A 73 -10.02 -15.53 2.74
C TRP A 73 -10.56 -15.02 4.07
N ARG A 74 -9.72 -14.28 4.78
CA ARG A 74 -10.11 -13.46 5.94
C ARG A 74 -9.62 -12.04 5.68
N GLU A 75 -10.52 -11.09 5.79
CA GLU A 75 -10.22 -9.68 5.60
C GLU A 75 -9.94 -9.03 6.95
N PHE A 76 -8.89 -8.21 6.99
CA PHE A 76 -8.49 -7.48 8.18
C PHE A 76 -8.36 -6.00 7.83
N PRO A 77 -8.83 -5.09 8.71
CA PRO A 77 -8.77 -3.65 8.44
C PRO A 77 -7.35 -3.08 8.57
N ASP A 78 -6.46 -3.76 9.30
CA ASP A 78 -5.12 -3.29 9.59
C ASP A 78 -4.14 -4.43 9.93
N TRP A 79 -2.86 -4.10 10.05
CA TRP A 79 -1.81 -5.07 10.36
C TRP A 79 -1.92 -5.69 11.76
N PRO A 80 -2.17 -4.92 12.84
CA PRO A 80 -2.28 -5.50 14.18
C PRO A 80 -3.38 -6.57 14.28
N THR A 81 -4.57 -6.31 13.74
CA THR A 81 -5.68 -7.28 13.76
C THR A 81 -5.36 -8.55 12.97
N LEU A 82 -4.65 -8.42 11.84
CA LEU A 82 -4.15 -9.57 11.08
C LEU A 82 -3.14 -10.37 11.90
N ILE A 83 -2.15 -9.71 12.51
CA ILE A 83 -1.09 -10.36 13.30
C ILE A 83 -1.68 -11.10 14.50
N ASP A 84 -2.66 -10.50 15.17
CA ASP A 84 -3.37 -11.10 16.31
C ASP A 84 -4.17 -12.34 15.94
N ALA A 85 -4.63 -12.45 14.68
CA ALA A 85 -5.39 -13.59 14.19
C ALA A 85 -4.51 -14.75 13.69
N LEU A 86 -3.20 -14.57 13.61
CA LEU A 86 -2.30 -15.64 13.19
C LEU A 86 -2.18 -16.71 14.28
N PRO A 87 -2.21 -18.01 13.91
CA PRO A 87 -1.91 -19.09 14.85
C PRO A 87 -0.48 -19.00 15.38
N ASP A 88 -0.28 -19.45 16.61
CA ASP A 88 1.05 -19.57 17.20
C ASP A 88 1.95 -20.48 16.32
N GLY A 89 3.17 -20.00 16.04
CA GLY A 89 4.13 -20.72 15.20
C GLY A 89 3.84 -20.72 13.69
N ALA A 90 2.93 -19.87 13.22
CA ALA A 90 2.62 -19.75 11.79
C ALA A 90 3.86 -19.42 10.94
N ARG A 91 3.98 -20.10 9.79
CA ARG A 91 4.99 -19.81 8.76
C ARG A 91 4.35 -18.96 7.67
N VAL A 92 4.45 -17.64 7.80
CA VAL A 92 3.74 -16.68 6.95
C VAL A 92 4.52 -16.41 5.66
N PHE A 93 3.83 -16.49 4.51
CA PHE A 93 4.31 -15.89 3.28
C PHE A 93 3.84 -14.43 3.19
N LEU A 94 4.76 -13.49 3.45
CA LEU A 94 4.45 -12.07 3.56
C LEU A 94 4.57 -11.34 2.20
N ALA A 95 3.48 -11.31 1.44
CA ALA A 95 3.38 -10.60 0.16
C ALA A 95 2.93 -9.12 0.32
N ALA A 96 3.52 -8.40 1.28
CA ALA A 96 3.02 -7.08 1.74
C ALA A 96 3.99 -5.89 1.54
N GLY A 97 5.11 -6.12 0.86
CA GLY A 97 6.13 -5.08 0.64
C GLY A 97 6.73 -4.54 1.94
N GLN A 98 7.26 -3.31 1.91
CA GLN A 98 8.01 -2.73 3.01
C GLN A 98 7.16 -2.43 4.25
N ASP A 99 5.94 -1.90 4.08
CA ASP A 99 5.07 -1.57 5.21
C ASP A 99 4.68 -2.82 6.00
N GLY A 100 4.40 -3.92 5.30
CA GLY A 100 4.18 -5.21 5.94
C GLY A 100 5.42 -5.71 6.69
N MET A 101 6.61 -5.59 6.12
CA MET A 101 7.86 -5.97 6.83
C MET A 101 8.03 -5.19 8.14
N ILE A 102 7.72 -3.89 8.14
CA ILE A 102 7.79 -3.06 9.35
C ILE A 102 6.78 -3.56 10.39
N ALA A 103 5.54 -3.82 9.98
CA ALA A 103 4.49 -4.28 10.88
C ALA A 103 4.84 -5.62 11.57
N PHE A 104 5.46 -6.55 10.83
CA PHE A 104 5.88 -7.85 11.34
C PHE A 104 7.22 -7.85 12.07
N SER A 105 7.98 -6.75 12.01
CA SER A 105 9.26 -6.60 12.73
C SER A 105 9.10 -6.02 14.13
N ALA A 106 7.87 -5.66 14.54
CA ALA A 106 7.60 -5.23 15.90
C ALA A 106 7.92 -6.37 16.89
N PRO A 107 8.53 -6.08 18.06
CA PRO A 107 8.96 -7.11 18.99
C PRO A 107 7.79 -8.01 19.41
N GLU A 108 8.07 -9.32 19.50
CA GLU A 108 7.09 -10.35 19.86
C GLU A 108 6.26 -9.96 21.09
N LYS A 109 5.00 -10.39 21.11
CA LYS A 109 4.18 -10.38 22.33
C LYS A 109 4.98 -11.09 23.42
N SER A 110 5.33 -10.34 24.47
CA SER A 110 5.88 -10.91 25.71
C SER A 110 4.94 -12.02 26.19
N SER A 111 5.38 -13.26 26.08
CA SER A 111 4.73 -14.39 26.76
C SER A 111 4.80 -14.11 28.26
N ALA A 112 3.63 -13.92 28.89
CA ALA A 112 3.56 -13.79 30.34
C ALA A 112 4.27 -14.98 31.03
N PRO A 113 4.98 -14.76 32.14
CA PRO A 113 5.76 -15.81 32.78
C PRO A 113 4.85 -16.95 33.25
N GLU A 114 5.21 -18.16 32.86
CA GLU A 114 4.59 -19.40 33.33
C GLU A 114 4.60 -19.42 34.86
N LYS A 115 3.42 -19.45 35.48
CA LYS A 115 3.31 -19.52 36.95
C LYS A 115 3.95 -20.83 37.40
N ALA A 116 5.05 -20.71 38.16
CA ALA A 116 5.72 -21.83 38.83
C ALA A 116 4.69 -22.68 39.59
N GLY A 117 4.39 -23.85 39.04
CA GLY A 117 3.57 -24.86 39.67
C GLY A 117 4.26 -25.39 40.92
N SER A 118 3.60 -25.19 42.06
CA SER A 118 3.89 -25.81 43.34
C SER A 118 4.10 -27.33 43.19
N ARG A 119 5.34 -27.81 43.40
CA ARG A 119 5.57 -29.20 43.83
C ARG A 119 5.77 -29.20 45.33
N ARG A 120 4.73 -29.69 46.03
CA ARG A 120 4.86 -30.28 47.35
C ARG A 120 5.71 -31.55 47.24
N ILE A 121 6.70 -31.66 48.11
CA ILE A 121 7.09 -32.89 48.79
C ILE A 121 6.99 -32.62 50.28
#